data_AF-A0A5E4KLC8-F1
#
_entry.id   AF-A0A5E4KLC8-F1
#
_cell.length_a   1.000
_cell.length_b   1.000
_cell.length_c   1.000
_cell.angle_alpha   90.00
_cell.angle_beta   90.00
_cell.angle_gamma   90.00
#
_symmetry.space_group_name_H-M   'P 1'
#
loop_
_entity.id
_entity.type
_entity.pdbx_description
1 polymer ?
#
loop_
_entity_poly.entity_id
_entity_poly.type
_entity_poly.pdbx_seq_one_letter_code
_entity_poly.pdbx_strand_id
1 'polypeptide(L)' 'MKIQWKCSMCGYQFEGGPSPPERCPSCKEACSFVDATCYTPECEGPEGRDRRI' A
#
# COMPACT_ATOMS: atom_id res chain seq x y z
N MET A 1 -4.38 -12.25 1.13
CA MET A 1 -4.02 -10.84 1.36
C MET A 1 -3.53 -10.25 0.06
N LYS A 2 -4.15 -9.20 -0.47
CA LYS A 2 -3.62 -8.45 -1.62
C LYS A 2 -3.03 -7.15 -1.07
N ILE A 3 -1.76 -6.89 -1.37
CA ILE A 3 -1.05 -5.67 -0.95
C ILE A 3 -0.95 -4.75 -2.16
N GLN A 4 -1.24 -3.46 -1.96
CA GLN A 4 -1.01 -2.46 -3.02
C GLN A 4 0.42 -1.98 -2.90
N TRP A 5 1.18 -2.23 -3.95
CA TRP A 5 2.54 -1.73 -4.07
C TRP A 5 2.53 -0.48 -4.92
N LYS A 6 3.12 0.59 -4.41
CA LYS A 6 3.35 1.82 -5.15
C LYS A 6 4.85 2.01 -5.35
N CYS A 7 5.26 2.15 -6.61
CA CYS A 7 6.62 2.47 -6.97
C CYS A 7 6.94 3.91 -6.54
N SER A 8 7.99 4.08 -5.75
CA SER A 8 8.44 5.42 -5.28
C SER A 8 9.13 6.23 -6.37
N MET A 9 9.63 5.55 -7.42
CA MET A 9 10.37 6.18 -8.52
C MET A 9 9.45 6.72 -9.61
N CYS A 10 8.59 5.85 -10.18
CA CYS A 10 7.72 6.21 -11.30
C CYS A 10 6.24 6.38 -10.91
N GLY A 11 5.86 6.12 -9.65
CA GLY A 11 4.48 6.28 -9.18
C GLY A 11 3.52 5.15 -9.60
N TYR A 12 4.02 4.12 -10.30
CA TYR A 12 3.24 2.96 -10.74
C TYR A 12 2.66 2.18 -9.56
N GLN A 13 1.36 1.86 -9.61
CA GLN A 13 0.64 1.15 -8.56
C GLN A 13 0.12 -0.18 -9.09
N PHE A 14 0.26 -1.25 -8.32
CA PHE A 14 -0.27 -2.57 -8.66
C PHE A 14 -0.58 -3.39 -7.40
N GLU A 15 -1.54 -4.31 -7.52
CA GLU A 15 -1.85 -5.28 -6.48
C GLU A 15 -0.89 -6.48 -6.58
N GLY A 16 -0.20 -6.80 -5.49
CA GLY A 16 0.75 -7.90 -5.41
C GLY A 16 0.65 -8.68 -4.09
N GLY A 17 1.56 -9.64 -3.94
CA GLY A 17 1.71 -10.44 -2.72
C GLY A 17 2.53 -9.71 -1.64
N PRO A 18 2.95 -10.42 -0.57
CA PRO A 18 3.74 -9.86 0.54
C PRO A 18 5.16 -9.44 0.14
N SER A 19 5.66 -9.89 -1.01
CA SER A 19 6.99 -9.57 -1.49
C SER A 19 6.86 -8.76 -2.79
N PRO A 20 7.28 -7.48 -2.81
CA PRO A 20 7.36 -6.73 -4.04
C PRO A 20 8.55 -7.23 -4.89
N PRO A 21 8.47 -7.13 -6.23
CA PRO A 21 9.60 -7.42 -7.09
C PRO A 21 10.71 -6.38 -6.89
N GLU A 22 11.97 -6.74 -7.16
CA GLU A 22 13.08 -5.77 -7.12
C GLU A 22 13.03 -4.78 -8.30
N ARG A 23 12.43 -5.21 -9.42
CA ARG A 23 12.29 -4.43 -10.65
C ARG A 23 10.84 -4.04 -10.91
N CYS A 24 10.59 -2.76 -11.21
CA CYS A 24 9.24 -2.32 -11.59
C CYS A 24 8.88 -2.75 -13.00
N PRO A 25 7.66 -3.28 -13.24
CA PRO A 25 7.21 -3.61 -14.59
C PRO A 25 7.01 -2.37 -15.48
N SER A 26 6.77 -1.19 -14.88
CA SER A 26 6.56 0.06 -15.62
C SER A 26 7.88 0.72 -16.00
N CYS A 27 8.73 1.01 -15.02
CA CYS A 27 10.00 1.69 -15.24
C CYS A 27 11.19 0.73 -15.51
N LYS A 28 11.04 -0.59 -15.31
CA LYS A 28 12.05 -1.65 -15.55
C LYS A 28 13.37 -1.52 -14.78
N GLU A 29 13.45 -0.56 -13.87
CA GLU A 29 14.60 -0.32 -13.00
C GLU A 29 14.38 -0.88 -11.59
N ALA A 30 15.48 -0.96 -10.84
CA ALA A 30 15.46 -1.33 -9.42
C ALA A 30 14.90 -0.16 -8.60
N CYS A 31 13.79 -0.38 -7.91
CA CYS A 31 13.09 0.70 -7.20
C CYS A 31 12.37 0.20 -5.96
N SER A 32 12.26 1.08 -4.97
CA SER A 32 11.59 0.78 -3.71
C SER A 32 10.08 0.86 -3.87
N PHE A 33 9.40 -0.23 -3.54
CA PHE A 33 7.94 -0.30 -3.46
C PHE A 33 7.50 0.02 -2.04
N VAL A 34 6.60 0.99 -1.92
CA VAL A 34 5.93 1.28 -0.65
C VAL A 34 4.58 0.61 -0.61
N ASP A 35 4.22 0.11 0.58
CA ASP A 35 2.90 -0.43 0.84
C ASP A 35 1.88 0.72 0.85
N ALA A 36 1.05 0.77 -0.17
CA ALA A 36 -0.09 1.67 -0.28
C ALA A 36 -1.37 1.05 0.32
N THR A 37 -1.29 -0.18 0.83
CA THR A 37 -2.39 -0.88 1.50
C THR A 37 -2.54 -0.55 2.98
N CYS A 38 -1.68 0.30 3.55
CA CYS A 38 -1.86 0.89 4.89
C CYS A 38 -3.02 1.90 4.94
N TYR A 39 -4.12 1.57 4.29
CA TYR A 39 -5.45 2.17 4.33
C TYR A 39 -6.52 1.07 4.38
N THR A 40 -6.18 -0.14 4.86
CA THR A 40 -7.23 -1.08 5.25
C THR A 40 -8.03 -0.42 6.37
N PRO A 41 -9.38 -0.39 6.26
CA PRO A 41 -10.30 0.23 7.21
C PRO A 41 -10.34 -0.48 8.58
N GLU A 42 -9.25 -1.13 9.00
CA GLU A 42 -9.09 -1.80 10.28
C GLU A 42 -7.95 -1.18 11.12
N CYS A 43 -7.22 -0.18 10.60
CA CYS A 43 -6.43 0.72 11.46
C CYS A 43 -7.32 1.75 12.20
N GLU A 44 -8.60 1.88 11.82
CA GLU A 44 -9.65 2.43 12.67
C GLU A 44 -10.13 1.32 13.60
N GLY A 45 -9.42 1.13 14.70
CA GLY A 45 -9.97 0.37 15.82
C GLY A 45 -11.35 0.96 16.20
N PRO A 46 -12.30 0.15 16.72
CA PRO A 46 -13.67 0.57 17.02
C PRO A 46 -13.81 1.62 18.15
N GLU A 47 -12.74 2.30 18.56
CA GLU A 47 -12.76 3.30 19.63
C GLU A 47 -12.76 4.73 19.09
N GLY A 48 -13.97 5.24 18.94
CA GLY A 48 -14.19 6.67 18.73
C GLY A 48 -15.66 7.05 18.77
N ARG A 49 -16.43 6.43 19.66
CA ARG A 49 -17.83 6.81 19.93
C ARG A 49 -17.86 8.28 20.39
N ASP A 50 -18.00 9.21 19.45
CA ASP A 50 -18.38 10.58 19.78
C ASP A 50 -19.84 10.58 20.20
N ARG A 51 -20.08 10.27 21.47
CA ARG A 51 -21.35 10.52 22.14
C ARG A 51 -21.41 12.03 22.40
N ARG A 52 -21.75 12.80 21.38
CA ARG A 52 -22.28 14.15 21.61
C ARG A 52 -23.68 14.01 22.21
N ILE A 53 -23.68 14.23 23.52
CA ILE A 53 -24.77 14.74 24.34
C ILE A 53 -25.63 15.78 23.62
#